data_AF-A0A1F7FBE7-F1
#
_entry.id   AF-A0A1F7FBE7-F1
#
_cell.length_a   1.000
_cell.length_b   1.000
_cell.length_c   1.000
_cell.angle_alpha   90.00
_cell.angle_beta   90.00
_cell.angle_gamma   90.00
#
_symmetry.space_group_name_H-M   'P 1'
#
loop_
_entity.id
_entity.type
_entity.pdbx_description
1 polymer ?
#
loop_
_entity_poly.entity_id
_entity_poly.type
_entity_poly.pdbx_seq_one_letter_code
_entity_poly.pdbx_strand_id
1 'polypeptide(L)'
;MNFFERFIQTFNPSEPGFIFMWILVFISVCAAVLILRRALFLRQSANLETAGFMSRIYQLIQEQKSDEAVRLCDSAGKRALPWVLKGAILKAESDARGIQTVIEERIVSIIPRLEKELNYIATIGNISTLVGLMGTIYGLILAFAAVGSPDIDPAMKSSMLADGISAAMNTTLLGLIIAIPCILSYTYFRNTVAAIVNEIDRYTVGLAHKLAPDEVLHKGYKPSERKTKDAIDSEPNMVPIMGLMVVLVPLLLSTSEFVKMGSVPINLPQAADGGEGGSQEEKAPPKMLNLGIVITAKGISLMSSYDDATKKSAAPEGQETLPDIPVLTPGVQDFEALNKKLADMKLRVLGDLIGQKNPKSFGAAYHAWAAEAEKTDFYDYKDHYNVKILAENAISYQAVVRVMDAARKYTDTDREEYLLFPVVSMGVMR
;
A
#
# COMPACT_ATOMS: atom_id res chain seq x y z
N MET A 1 23.98 -17.98 -15.66
CA MET A 1 24.43 -17.46 -14.35
C MET A 1 23.21 -17.35 -13.46
N ASN A 2 23.26 -18.02 -12.32
CA ASN A 2 22.16 -17.99 -11.36
C ASN A 2 22.05 -16.58 -10.76
N PHE A 3 20.83 -16.16 -10.38
CA PHE A 3 20.59 -14.87 -9.71
C PHE A 3 21.56 -14.64 -8.54
N PHE A 4 21.81 -15.69 -7.75
CA PHE A 4 22.72 -15.64 -6.62
C PHE A 4 24.18 -15.32 -7.01
N GLU A 5 24.65 -15.84 -8.15
CA GLU A 5 26.01 -15.53 -8.63
C GLU A 5 26.14 -14.07 -9.04
N ARG A 6 25.13 -13.52 -9.72
CA ARG A 6 25.06 -12.09 -10.08
C ARG A 6 24.97 -11.20 -8.84
N PHE A 7 24.24 -11.63 -7.82
CA PHE A 7 24.13 -10.90 -6.55
C PHE A 7 25.47 -10.89 -5.78
N ILE A 8 26.17 -12.03 -5.74
CA ILE A 8 27.50 -12.11 -5.11
C ILE A 8 28.53 -11.27 -5.88
N GLN A 9 28.40 -11.17 -7.20
CA GLN A 9 29.27 -10.28 -8.00
C GLN A 9 29.14 -8.81 -7.61
N THR A 10 27.98 -8.36 -7.13
CA THR A 10 27.78 -6.97 -6.64
C THR A 10 28.65 -6.62 -5.41
N PHE A 11 29.24 -7.62 -4.74
CA PHE A 11 30.19 -7.39 -3.64
C PHE A 11 31.63 -7.13 -4.12
N ASN A 12 31.92 -7.37 -5.40
CA ASN A 12 33.26 -7.14 -5.94
C ASN A 12 33.59 -5.64 -5.96
N PRO A 13 34.85 -5.25 -5.70
CA PRO A 13 35.28 -3.85 -5.76
C PRO A 13 35.10 -3.18 -7.12
N SER A 14 34.94 -3.99 -8.17
CA SER A 14 34.71 -3.57 -9.55
C SER A 14 33.32 -2.97 -9.78
N GLU A 15 32.34 -3.32 -8.94
CA GLU A 15 30.94 -2.93 -9.11
C GLU A 15 30.62 -1.63 -8.37
N PRO A 16 29.80 -0.76 -8.96
CA PRO A 16 29.33 0.44 -8.28
C PRO A 16 28.52 0.08 -7.04
N GLY A 17 28.80 0.72 -5.90
CA GLY A 17 28.03 0.53 -4.66
C GLY A 17 28.49 -0.61 -3.74
N PHE A 18 29.61 -1.28 -4.03
CA PHE A 18 30.19 -2.33 -3.16
C PHE A 18 30.37 -1.87 -1.70
N ILE A 19 30.68 -0.59 -1.48
CA ILE A 19 30.85 0.00 -0.14
C ILE A 19 29.57 -0.15 0.71
N PHE A 20 28.41 0.14 0.13
CA PHE A 20 27.13 0.04 0.84
C PHE A 20 26.77 -1.41 1.15
N MET A 21 27.10 -2.33 0.23
CA MET A 21 26.89 -3.77 0.45
C MET A 21 27.69 -4.28 1.65
N TRP A 22 28.97 -3.89 1.79
CA TRP A 22 29.79 -4.26 2.94
C TRP A 22 29.33 -3.61 4.25
N ILE A 23 28.88 -2.35 4.21
CA ILE A 23 28.27 -1.69 5.38
C ILE A 23 27.01 -2.45 5.82
N LEU A 24 26.15 -2.85 4.88
CA LEU A 24 24.94 -3.63 5.18
C LEU A 24 25.27 -5.00 5.77
N VAL A 25 26.31 -5.67 5.29
CA VAL A 25 26.78 -6.93 5.90
C VAL A 25 27.25 -6.71 7.34
N PHE A 26 28.01 -5.65 7.61
CA PHE A 26 28.43 -5.31 8.97
C PHE A 26 27.22 -5.05 9.89
N ILE A 27 26.23 -4.30 9.40
CA ILE A 27 24.97 -4.05 10.11
C ILE A 27 24.22 -5.37 10.37
N SER A 28 24.17 -6.27 9.40
CA SER A 28 23.53 -7.59 9.52
C SER A 28 24.16 -8.44 10.62
N VAL A 29 25.49 -8.48 10.68
CA VAL A 29 26.21 -9.21 11.75
C VAL A 29 25.92 -8.60 13.12
N CYS A 30 25.96 -7.27 13.24
CA CYS A 30 25.62 -6.58 14.48
C CYS A 30 24.18 -6.87 14.91
N ALA A 31 23.22 -6.83 13.97
CA ALA A 31 21.82 -7.15 14.22
C ALA A 31 21.64 -8.59 14.71
N ALA A 32 22.28 -9.56 14.03
CA ALA A 32 22.20 -10.97 14.38
C ALA A 32 22.74 -11.24 15.79
N VAL A 33 23.87 -10.63 16.17
CA VAL A 33 24.45 -10.75 17.51
C VAL A 33 23.50 -10.20 18.57
N LEU A 34 22.90 -9.03 18.35
CA LEU A 34 21.95 -8.43 19.30
C LEU A 34 20.68 -9.28 19.44
N ILE A 35 20.12 -9.75 18.33
CA ILE A 35 18.94 -10.62 18.32
C ILE A 35 19.23 -11.92 19.08
N LEU A 36 20.35 -12.58 18.82
CA LEU A 36 20.71 -13.84 19.46
C LEU A 36 20.96 -13.67 20.96
N ARG A 37 21.77 -12.67 21.34
CA ARG A 37 22.03 -12.31 22.74
C ARG A 37 20.72 -12.06 23.49
N ARG A 38 19.80 -11.35 22.85
CA ARG A 38 18.50 -11.01 23.44
C ARG A 38 17.59 -12.23 23.56
N ALA A 39 17.52 -13.06 22.52
CA ALA A 39 16.76 -14.31 22.53
C ALA A 39 17.21 -15.23 23.67
N LEU A 40 18.52 -15.37 23.89
CA LEU A 40 19.08 -16.17 24.98
C LEU A 40 18.74 -15.57 26.35
N PHE A 41 18.89 -14.26 26.52
CA PHE A 41 18.56 -13.58 27.78
C PHE A 41 17.07 -13.74 28.16
N LEU A 42 16.16 -13.55 27.20
CA LEU A 42 14.72 -13.74 27.43
C LEU A 42 14.36 -15.20 27.67
N ARG A 43 14.94 -16.15 26.93
CA ARG A 43 14.73 -17.59 27.18
C ARG A 43 15.19 -17.99 28.58
N GLN A 44 16.34 -17.50 29.04
CA GLN A 44 16.83 -17.76 30.41
C GLN A 44 15.96 -17.10 31.49
N SER A 45 15.37 -15.94 31.18
CA SER A 45 14.49 -15.21 32.09
C SER A 45 13.09 -15.82 32.18
N ALA A 46 12.58 -16.39 31.08
CA ALA A 46 11.26 -17.04 31.02
C ALA A 46 11.23 -18.46 31.59
N ASN A 47 12.38 -19.14 31.73
CA ASN A 47 12.47 -20.53 32.20
C ASN A 47 12.39 -20.69 33.73
N LEU A 48 11.71 -19.77 34.44
CA LEU A 48 11.29 -19.99 35.82
C LEU A 48 9.88 -20.55 35.76
N GLU A 49 9.61 -21.61 36.52
CA GLU A 49 8.25 -21.90 36.94
C GLU A 49 7.81 -20.80 37.91
N THR A 50 7.43 -19.63 37.37
CA THR A 50 7.09 -18.46 38.17
C THR A 50 5.97 -18.78 39.15
N ALA A 51 5.02 -19.61 38.75
CA ALA A 51 3.94 -20.08 39.60
C ALA A 51 4.44 -20.89 40.81
N GLY A 52 5.37 -21.83 40.59
CA GLY A 52 5.95 -22.64 41.67
C GLY A 52 6.85 -21.82 42.60
N PHE A 53 7.65 -20.93 42.04
CA PHE A 53 8.48 -19.99 42.81
C PHE A 53 7.61 -19.09 43.70
N MET A 54 6.53 -18.54 43.15
CA MET A 54 5.62 -17.67 43.90
C MET A 54 4.81 -18.43 44.95
N SER A 55 4.39 -19.67 44.69
CA SER A 55 3.70 -20.47 45.72
C SER A 55 4.61 -20.70 46.93
N ARG A 56 5.91 -20.95 46.70
CA ARG A 56 6.89 -21.11 47.77
C ARG A 56 7.13 -19.82 48.54
N ILE A 57 7.22 -18.68 47.86
CA ILE A 57 7.32 -17.36 48.50
C ILE A 57 6.08 -17.09 49.36
N TYR A 58 4.88 -17.37 48.85
CA TYR A 58 3.65 -17.18 49.63
C TYR A 58 3.60 -18.09 50.87
N GLN A 59 4.06 -19.34 50.75
CA GLN A 59 4.15 -20.24 51.90
C GLN A 59 5.11 -19.71 52.97
N LEU A 60 6.31 -19.27 52.58
CA LEU A 60 7.32 -18.74 53.53
C LEU A 60 6.83 -17.48 54.25
N ILE A 61 6.04 -16.64 53.59
CA ILE A 61 5.45 -15.44 54.18
C ILE A 61 4.34 -15.81 55.18
N GLN A 62 3.51 -16.80 54.87
CA GLN A 62 2.50 -17.32 55.81
C GLN A 62 3.15 -17.95 57.04
N GLU A 63 4.31 -18.60 56.88
CA GLU A 63 5.10 -19.17 57.97
C GLU A 63 5.92 -18.11 58.75
N GLN A 64 5.80 -16.82 58.43
CA GLN A 64 6.60 -15.71 58.99
C GLN A 64 8.13 -15.88 58.86
N LYS A 65 8.58 -16.65 57.86
CA LYS A 65 10.02 -16.87 57.58
C LYS A 65 10.51 -15.93 56.48
N SER A 66 10.53 -14.63 56.78
CA SER A 66 10.95 -13.58 55.85
C SER A 66 12.41 -13.73 55.40
N ASP A 67 13.31 -14.12 56.31
CA ASP A 67 14.72 -14.39 56.00
C ASP A 67 14.89 -15.50 54.94
N GLU A 68 14.12 -16.58 55.05
CA GLU A 68 14.15 -17.67 54.07
C GLU A 68 13.58 -17.22 52.72
N ALA A 69 12.55 -16.37 52.72
CA ALA A 69 11.97 -15.81 51.50
C ALA A 69 12.97 -14.90 50.76
N VAL A 70 13.77 -14.11 51.50
CA VAL A 70 14.86 -13.30 50.93
C VAL A 70 15.97 -14.18 50.35
N ARG A 71 16.38 -15.24 51.07
CA ARG A 71 17.37 -16.21 50.56
C ARG A 71 16.89 -16.92 49.30
N LEU A 72 15.61 -17.27 49.22
CA LEU A 72 15.00 -17.86 48.03
C LEU A 72 15.05 -16.87 46.85
N CYS A 73 14.77 -15.59 47.09
CA CYS A 73 14.92 -14.55 46.07
C CYS A 73 16.37 -14.41 45.58
N ASP A 74 17.36 -14.49 46.48
CA ASP A 74 18.78 -14.43 46.12
C ASP A 74 19.25 -15.66 45.34
N SER A 75 18.71 -16.85 45.66
CA SER A 75 19.00 -18.10 44.93
C SER A 75 18.47 -18.09 43.49
N ALA A 76 17.41 -17.32 43.21
CA ALA A 76 16.81 -17.20 41.89
C ALA A 76 17.63 -16.33 40.91
N GLY A 77 18.72 -15.71 41.38
CA GLY A 77 19.69 -14.97 40.57
C GLY A 77 19.26 -13.56 40.18
N LYS A 78 19.94 -12.97 39.18
CA LYS A 78 19.75 -11.58 38.70
C LYS A 78 18.49 -11.38 37.84
N ARG A 79 17.38 -12.02 38.21
CA ARG A 79 16.11 -11.95 37.47
C ARG A 79 15.24 -10.80 37.98
N ALA A 80 14.39 -10.26 37.11
CA ALA A 80 13.57 -9.08 37.40
C ALA A 80 12.59 -9.32 38.57
N LEU A 81 11.86 -10.45 38.55
CA LEU A 81 10.84 -10.75 39.55
C LEU A 81 11.43 -10.91 40.98
N PRO A 82 12.41 -11.81 41.25
CA PRO A 82 13.00 -11.95 42.59
C PRO A 82 13.58 -10.65 43.15
N TRP A 83 14.12 -9.78 42.28
CA TRP A 83 14.69 -8.51 42.69
C TRP A 83 13.63 -7.50 43.19
N VAL A 84 12.45 -7.49 42.57
CA VAL A 84 11.30 -6.68 43.03
C VAL A 84 10.72 -7.26 44.33
N LEU A 85 10.51 -8.58 44.38
CA LEU A 85 9.95 -9.27 45.54
C LEU A 85 10.83 -9.12 46.79
N LYS A 86 12.16 -9.27 46.64
CA LYS A 86 13.12 -9.03 47.73
C LYS A 86 12.96 -7.64 48.34
N GLY A 87 12.77 -6.63 47.50
CA GLY A 87 12.53 -5.26 47.94
C GLY A 87 11.26 -5.09 48.76
N ALA A 88 10.18 -5.73 48.29
CA ALA A 88 8.88 -5.71 48.97
C ALA A 88 8.96 -6.40 50.34
N ILE A 89 9.60 -7.57 50.42
CA ILE A 89 9.71 -8.36 51.66
C ILE A 89 10.56 -7.61 52.69
N LEU A 90 11.72 -7.07 52.30
CA LEU A 90 12.58 -6.29 53.21
C LEU A 90 11.88 -5.02 53.72
N LYS A 91 11.10 -4.35 52.88
CA LYS A 91 10.34 -3.16 53.29
C LYS A 91 9.20 -3.55 54.23
N ALA A 92 8.55 -4.69 54.01
CA ALA A 92 7.45 -5.17 54.84
C ALA A 92 7.86 -5.43 56.30
N GLU A 93 9.10 -5.86 56.55
CA GLU A 93 9.64 -6.00 57.92
C GLU A 93 9.79 -4.66 58.65
N SER A 94 10.12 -3.60 57.92
CA SER A 94 10.36 -2.28 58.51
C SER A 94 9.09 -1.44 58.63
N ASP A 95 8.30 -1.37 57.56
CA ASP A 95 7.15 -0.48 57.44
C ASP A 95 6.22 -0.95 56.30
N ALA A 96 5.06 -1.50 56.69
CA ALA A 96 4.06 -2.01 55.76
C ALA A 96 3.43 -0.92 54.87
N ARG A 97 3.47 0.36 55.28
CA ARG A 97 2.84 1.46 54.54
C ARG A 97 3.62 1.85 53.28
N GLY A 98 4.93 1.64 53.27
CA GLY A 98 5.79 1.98 52.14
C GLY A 98 6.04 0.82 51.15
N ILE A 99 5.43 -0.36 51.33
CA ILE A 99 5.68 -1.52 50.45
C ILE A 99 5.34 -1.20 49.00
N GLN A 100 4.17 -0.59 48.77
CA GLN A 100 3.69 -0.27 47.43
C GLN A 100 4.63 0.69 46.70
N THR A 101 5.10 1.73 47.39
CA THR A 101 6.05 2.71 46.83
C THR A 101 7.36 2.04 46.43
N VAL A 102 7.88 1.13 47.25
CA VAL A 102 9.13 0.39 46.94
C VAL A 102 8.93 -0.56 45.77
N ILE A 103 7.78 -1.23 45.67
CA ILE A 103 7.45 -2.08 44.51
C ILE A 103 7.45 -1.25 43.24
N GLU A 104 6.75 -0.12 43.23
CA GLU A 104 6.63 0.76 42.07
C GLU A 104 7.98 1.34 41.64
N GLU A 105 8.78 1.84 42.60
CA GLU A 105 10.13 2.35 42.34
C GLU A 105 11.00 1.29 41.66
N ARG A 106 10.95 0.05 42.16
CA ARG A 106 11.69 -1.07 41.59
C ARG A 106 11.20 -1.44 40.20
N ILE A 107 9.89 -1.55 39.98
CA ILE A 107 9.34 -1.86 38.66
C ILE A 107 9.73 -0.77 37.63
N VAL A 108 9.65 0.50 37.99
CA VAL A 108 10.06 1.60 37.11
C VAL A 108 11.56 1.52 36.78
N SER A 109 12.41 1.12 37.73
CA SER A 109 13.85 0.99 37.49
C SER A 109 14.25 -0.23 36.63
N ILE A 110 13.43 -1.29 36.59
CA ILE A 110 13.75 -2.53 35.85
C ILE A 110 13.30 -2.45 34.39
N ILE A 111 12.20 -1.74 34.08
CA ILE A 111 11.65 -1.62 32.73
C ILE A 111 12.72 -1.14 31.71
N PRO A 112 13.46 -0.04 31.94
CA PRO A 112 14.48 0.41 30.99
C PRO A 112 15.61 -0.61 30.79
N ARG A 113 15.93 -1.42 31.81
CA ARG A 113 16.94 -2.48 31.70
C ARG A 113 16.46 -3.63 30.84
N LEU A 114 15.16 -3.92 30.86
CA LEU A 114 14.52 -4.90 29.98
C LEU A 114 14.38 -4.34 28.55
N GLU A 115 14.20 -3.05 28.36
CA GLU A 115 13.97 -2.46 27.03
C GLU A 115 15.24 -2.00 26.30
N LYS A 116 16.34 -1.75 27.02
CA LYS A 116 17.59 -1.15 26.48
C LYS A 116 18.05 -1.76 25.16
N GLU A 117 18.11 -3.09 25.07
CA GLU A 117 18.58 -3.81 23.88
C GLU A 117 17.54 -3.84 22.73
N LEU A 118 16.25 -3.69 23.04
CA LEU A 118 15.19 -3.69 22.03
C LEU A 118 15.25 -2.45 21.15
N ASN A 119 15.49 -1.29 21.77
CA ASN A 119 15.58 -0.03 21.03
C ASN A 119 16.72 -0.06 20.01
N TYR A 120 17.88 -0.66 20.34
CA TYR A 120 18.97 -0.83 19.38
C TYR A 120 18.59 -1.70 18.18
N ILE A 121 17.83 -2.79 18.39
CA ILE A 121 17.38 -3.67 17.29
C ILE A 121 16.45 -2.89 16.34
N ALA A 122 15.51 -2.10 16.89
CA ALA A 122 14.61 -1.27 16.09
C ALA A 122 15.39 -0.19 15.31
N THR A 123 16.32 0.51 15.97
CA THR A 123 17.16 1.52 15.32
C THR A 123 18.01 0.93 14.20
N ILE A 124 18.61 -0.25 14.41
CA ILE A 124 19.41 -0.93 13.40
C ILE A 124 18.56 -1.34 12.18
N GLY A 125 17.34 -1.83 12.39
CA GLY A 125 16.41 -2.11 11.30
C GLY A 125 16.11 -0.86 10.44
N ASN A 126 15.89 0.28 11.09
CA ASN A 126 15.67 1.55 10.40
C ASN A 126 16.93 2.03 9.65
N ILE A 127 18.10 1.97 10.29
CA ILE A 127 19.38 2.35 9.67
C ILE A 127 19.66 1.46 8.45
N SER A 128 19.40 0.16 8.52
CA SER A 128 19.57 -0.77 7.39
C SER A 128 18.77 -0.34 6.16
N THR A 129 17.50 0.01 6.36
CA THR A 129 16.63 0.51 5.27
C THR A 129 17.15 1.83 4.69
N LEU A 130 17.57 2.76 5.55
CA LEU A 130 18.11 4.05 5.12
C LEU A 130 19.43 3.90 4.36
N VAL A 131 20.30 2.98 4.78
CA VAL A 131 21.56 2.66 4.08
C VAL A 131 21.26 2.02 2.72
N GLY A 132 20.25 1.13 2.64
CA GLY A 132 19.79 0.57 1.37
C GLY A 132 19.29 1.63 0.39
N LEU A 133 18.48 2.57 0.87
CA LEU A 133 18.00 3.73 0.09
C LEU A 133 19.15 4.67 -0.31
N MET A 134 20.13 4.89 0.56
CA MET A 134 21.31 5.67 0.21
C MET A 134 22.10 4.99 -0.92
N GLY A 135 22.19 3.65 -0.89
CA GLY A 135 22.78 2.87 -1.97
C GLY A 135 22.07 3.05 -3.32
N THR A 136 20.74 3.19 -3.33
CA THR A 136 20.01 3.44 -4.58
C THR A 136 20.35 4.79 -5.19
N ILE A 137 20.35 5.82 -4.35
CA ILE A 137 20.65 7.19 -4.77
C ILE A 137 22.05 7.21 -5.38
N TYR A 138 23.01 6.55 -4.73
CA TYR A 138 24.37 6.46 -5.24
C TYR A 138 24.48 5.71 -6.58
N GLY A 139 23.82 4.56 -6.72
CA GLY A 139 23.81 3.78 -7.96
C GLY A 139 23.17 4.54 -9.13
N LEU A 140 22.09 5.28 -8.87
CA LEU A 140 21.45 6.13 -9.87
C LEU A 140 22.32 7.32 -10.27
N ILE A 141 23.02 7.96 -9.32
CA ILE A 141 23.98 9.04 -9.63
C ILE A 141 25.05 8.54 -10.59
N LEU A 142 25.61 7.36 -10.35
CA LEU A 142 26.61 6.74 -11.23
C LEU A 142 26.04 6.37 -12.61
N ALA A 143 24.84 5.80 -12.64
CA ALA A 143 24.16 5.44 -13.89
C ALA A 143 23.95 6.67 -14.80
N PHE A 144 23.46 7.77 -14.23
CA PHE A 144 23.23 9.00 -15.00
C PHE A 144 24.52 9.76 -15.34
N ALA A 145 25.55 9.69 -14.50
CA ALA A 145 26.86 10.26 -14.81
C ALA A 145 27.51 9.61 -16.05
N ALA A 146 27.34 8.28 -16.22
CA ALA A 146 27.83 7.57 -17.40
C ALA A 146 27.12 8.00 -18.69
N VAL A 147 25.81 8.28 -18.63
CA VAL A 147 25.04 8.75 -19.78
C VAL A 147 25.43 10.17 -20.20
N GLY A 148 25.67 11.05 -19.22
CA GLY A 148 26.03 12.46 -19.47
C GLY A 148 27.44 12.68 -20.00
N SER A 149 28.28 11.64 -20.03
CA SER A 149 29.66 11.74 -20.51
C SER A 149 29.73 11.66 -22.04
N PRO A 150 30.19 12.72 -22.74
CA PRO A 150 30.20 12.76 -24.21
C PRO A 150 31.19 11.76 -24.83
N ASP A 151 32.23 11.36 -24.09
CA ASP A 151 33.35 10.55 -24.60
C ASP A 151 33.14 9.02 -24.55
N ILE A 152 31.97 8.56 -24.12
CA ILE A 152 31.67 7.12 -23.96
C ILE A 152 30.85 6.61 -25.15
N ASP A 153 31.23 5.45 -25.70
CA ASP A 153 30.50 4.76 -26.76
C ASP A 153 29.04 4.47 -26.38
N PRO A 154 28.08 4.61 -27.32
CA PRO A 154 26.65 4.40 -27.04
C PRO A 154 26.32 3.02 -26.45
N ALA A 155 27.03 1.96 -26.88
CA ALA A 155 26.86 0.61 -26.35
C ALA A 155 27.35 0.48 -24.89
N MET A 156 28.46 1.14 -24.56
CA MET A 156 29.01 1.17 -23.21
C MET A 156 28.12 1.98 -22.26
N LYS A 157 27.53 3.09 -22.74
CA LYS A 157 26.56 3.89 -21.97
C LYS A 157 25.37 3.07 -21.48
N SER A 158 24.80 2.25 -22.37
CA SER A 158 23.66 1.40 -22.00
C SER A 158 24.04 0.33 -20.97
N SER A 159 25.23 -0.27 -21.08
CA SER A 159 25.71 -1.26 -20.10
C SER A 159 25.92 -0.61 -18.74
N MET A 160 26.66 0.49 -18.68
CA MET A 160 26.97 1.17 -17.41
C MET A 160 25.72 1.70 -16.70
N LEU A 161 24.72 2.15 -17.46
CA LEU A 161 23.42 2.54 -16.90
C LEU A 161 22.73 1.33 -16.27
N ALA A 162 22.67 0.19 -16.99
CA ALA A 162 22.06 -1.03 -16.47
C ALA A 162 22.79 -1.54 -15.21
N ASP A 163 24.12 -1.48 -15.19
CA ASP A 163 24.94 -1.89 -14.04
C ASP A 163 24.67 -1.00 -12.81
N GLY A 164 24.61 0.32 -12.98
CA GLY A 164 24.30 1.25 -11.89
C GLY A 164 22.88 1.09 -11.31
N ILE A 165 21.89 0.83 -12.17
CA ILE A 165 20.51 0.53 -11.75
C ILE A 165 20.44 -0.82 -11.02
N SER A 166 21.11 -1.85 -11.54
CA SER A 166 21.18 -3.17 -10.92
C SER A 166 21.81 -3.10 -9.52
N ALA A 167 22.92 -2.38 -9.39
CA ALA A 167 23.55 -2.12 -8.10
C ALA A 167 22.62 -1.43 -7.10
N ALA A 168 21.91 -0.38 -7.54
CA ALA A 168 20.92 0.33 -6.73
C ALA A 168 19.81 -0.60 -6.21
N MET A 169 19.27 -1.47 -7.08
CA MET A 169 18.23 -2.42 -6.68
C MET A 169 18.75 -3.46 -5.69
N ASN A 170 19.97 -3.97 -5.90
CA ASN A 170 20.59 -4.96 -5.01
C ASN A 170 20.87 -4.42 -3.60
N THR A 171 21.34 -3.18 -3.47
CA THR A 171 21.56 -2.56 -2.15
C THR A 171 20.26 -2.38 -1.37
N THR A 172 19.16 -2.06 -2.06
CA THR A 172 17.84 -1.95 -1.43
C THR A 172 17.34 -3.28 -0.93
N LEU A 173 17.42 -4.29 -1.79
CA LEU A 173 16.98 -5.65 -1.48
C LEU A 173 17.70 -6.16 -0.23
N LEU A 174 19.02 -5.98 -0.16
CA LEU A 174 19.80 -6.37 1.00
C LEU A 174 19.40 -5.59 2.27
N GLY A 175 19.20 -4.27 2.16
CA GLY A 175 18.75 -3.43 3.26
C GLY A 175 17.40 -3.90 3.85
N LEU A 176 16.46 -4.29 2.99
CA LEU A 176 15.15 -4.82 3.38
C LEU A 176 15.24 -6.23 3.98
N ILE A 177 16.06 -7.12 3.41
CA ILE A 177 16.30 -8.47 3.93
C ILE A 177 16.83 -8.42 5.36
N ILE A 178 17.62 -7.41 5.72
CA ILE A 178 18.13 -7.21 7.08
C ILE A 178 17.08 -6.54 7.98
N ALA A 179 16.34 -5.55 7.47
CA ALA A 179 15.36 -4.80 8.25
C ALA A 179 14.17 -5.66 8.71
N ILE A 180 13.65 -6.54 7.84
CA ILE A 180 12.46 -7.36 8.14
C ILE A 180 12.67 -8.25 9.38
N PRO A 181 13.73 -9.09 9.48
CA PRO A 181 14.00 -9.88 10.68
C PRO A 181 14.22 -9.02 11.94
N CYS A 182 14.83 -7.84 11.81
CA CYS A 182 15.04 -6.93 12.93
C CYS A 182 13.71 -6.45 13.52
N ILE A 183 12.79 -6.00 12.67
CA ILE A 183 11.47 -5.50 13.08
C ILE A 183 10.62 -6.63 13.68
N LEU A 184 10.62 -7.81 13.06
CA LEU A 184 9.91 -8.98 13.59
C LEU A 184 10.44 -9.39 14.98
N SER A 185 11.77 -9.44 15.12
CA SER A 185 12.42 -9.77 16.39
C SER A 185 12.13 -8.73 17.47
N TYR A 186 12.19 -7.44 17.11
CA TYR A 186 11.83 -6.34 18.01
C TYR A 186 10.40 -6.50 18.55
N THR A 187 9.42 -6.69 17.67
CA THR A 187 8.01 -6.86 18.05
C THR A 187 7.82 -8.08 18.95
N TYR A 188 8.43 -9.21 18.61
CA TYR A 188 8.35 -10.42 19.42
C TYR A 188 8.95 -10.24 20.83
N PHE A 189 10.16 -9.68 20.92
CA PHE A 189 10.81 -9.47 22.21
C PHE A 189 10.12 -8.40 23.05
N ARG A 190 9.58 -7.35 22.42
CA ARG A 190 8.78 -6.31 23.09
C ARG A 190 7.55 -6.92 23.75
N ASN A 191 6.79 -7.73 23.02
CA ASN A 191 5.62 -8.42 23.57
C ASN A 191 5.99 -9.35 24.73
N THR A 192 7.14 -10.03 24.62
CA THR A 192 7.64 -10.90 25.69
C THR A 192 8.05 -10.09 26.92
N VAL A 193 8.73 -8.94 26.76
CA VAL A 193 9.04 -8.04 27.88
C VAL A 193 7.76 -7.52 28.54
N ALA A 194 6.77 -7.09 27.75
CA ALA A 194 5.48 -6.65 28.28
C ALA A 194 4.79 -7.76 29.11
N ALA A 195 4.83 -9.01 28.63
CA ALA A 195 4.31 -10.17 29.36
C ALA A 195 5.04 -10.37 30.71
N ILE A 196 6.37 -10.26 30.73
CA ILE A 196 7.17 -10.36 31.97
C ILE A 196 6.80 -9.26 32.96
N VAL A 197 6.66 -8.01 32.51
CA VAL A 197 6.29 -6.91 33.41
C VAL A 197 4.86 -7.10 33.94
N ASN A 198 3.92 -7.55 33.12
CA ASN A 198 2.55 -7.85 33.57
C ASN A 198 2.52 -8.99 34.60
N GLU A 199 3.39 -9.99 34.44
CA GLU A 199 3.55 -11.06 35.40
C GLU A 199 4.10 -10.55 36.74
N ILE A 200 5.10 -9.66 36.70
CA ILE A 200 5.63 -8.98 37.90
C ILE A 200 4.54 -8.18 38.60
N ASP A 201 3.77 -7.37 37.88
CA ASP A 201 2.66 -6.58 38.45
C ASP A 201 1.64 -7.50 39.14
N ARG A 202 1.21 -8.58 38.48
CA ARG A 202 0.24 -9.52 39.05
C ARG A 202 0.71 -10.13 40.37
N TYR A 203 1.96 -10.59 40.41
CA TYR A 203 2.50 -11.26 41.60
C TYR A 203 2.82 -10.30 42.74
N THR A 204 3.29 -9.10 42.42
CA THR A 204 3.61 -8.06 43.41
C THR A 204 2.35 -7.51 44.08
N VAL A 205 1.25 -7.36 43.34
CA VAL A 205 -0.07 -7.01 43.91
C VAL A 205 -0.57 -8.10 44.87
N GLY A 206 -0.50 -9.37 44.45
CA GLY A 206 -0.89 -10.48 45.32
C GLY A 206 -0.01 -10.60 46.58
N LEU A 207 1.26 -10.23 46.47
CA LEU A 207 2.19 -10.17 47.58
C LEU A 207 1.87 -9.00 48.53
N ALA A 208 1.63 -7.80 48.00
CA ALA A 208 1.32 -6.61 48.78
C ALA A 208 0.07 -6.79 49.63
N HIS A 209 -1.00 -7.38 49.07
CA HIS A 209 -2.22 -7.70 49.81
C HIS A 209 -1.98 -8.70 50.96
N LYS A 210 -1.04 -9.64 50.82
CA LYS A 210 -0.70 -10.58 51.90
C LYS A 210 0.19 -9.98 52.99
N LEU A 211 0.98 -8.95 52.66
CA LEU A 211 1.95 -8.32 53.57
C LEU A 211 1.40 -7.07 54.27
N ALA A 212 0.43 -6.38 53.68
CA ALA A 212 -0.16 -5.17 54.24
C ALA A 212 -1.65 -5.40 54.58
N PRO A 213 -2.13 -4.93 55.75
CA PRO A 213 -3.56 -4.94 56.06
C PRO A 213 -4.34 -4.05 55.08
N ASP A 214 -5.55 -4.48 54.69
CA ASP A 214 -6.40 -3.86 53.65
C ASP A 214 -6.60 -2.34 53.77
N GLU A 215 -6.46 -1.79 54.98
CA GLU A 215 -6.62 -0.38 55.30
C GLU A 215 -5.47 0.53 54.76
N VAL A 216 -4.33 -0.07 54.41
CA VAL A 216 -3.10 0.63 54.00
C VAL A 216 -2.92 0.68 52.48
N LEU A 217 -3.64 -0.16 51.73
CA LEU A 217 -3.63 -0.14 50.27
C LEU A 217 -4.39 1.10 49.77
N HIS A 218 -3.64 2.12 49.34
CA HIS A 218 -4.22 3.31 48.71
C HIS A 218 -5.24 2.90 47.64
N LYS A 219 -6.49 3.38 47.80
CA LYS A 219 -7.66 3.21 46.92
C LYS A 219 -7.47 3.69 45.45
N GLY A 220 -6.24 4.06 45.07
CA GLY A 220 -5.88 4.62 43.77
C GLY A 220 -5.04 3.69 42.87
N TYR A 221 -4.72 2.47 43.30
CA TYR A 221 -3.97 1.54 42.46
C TYR A 221 -4.87 0.96 41.35
N LYS A 222 -4.80 1.57 40.15
CA LYS A 222 -5.33 1.02 38.90
C LYS A 222 -4.16 0.43 38.10
N PRO A 223 -3.96 -0.91 38.08
CA PRO A 223 -2.85 -1.55 37.37
C PRO A 223 -2.96 -1.51 35.83
N SER A 224 -3.82 -0.70 35.22
CA SER A 224 -4.12 -0.79 33.79
C SER A 224 -3.94 0.50 32.97
N GLU A 225 -3.94 1.69 33.56
CA GLU A 225 -4.02 2.93 32.74
C GLU A 225 -2.66 3.47 32.27
N ARG A 226 -1.55 3.15 32.94
CA ARG A 226 -0.23 3.70 32.58
C ARG A 226 0.43 3.00 31.38
N LYS A 227 0.07 1.74 31.11
CA LYS A 227 0.73 0.91 30.08
C LYS A 227 0.14 1.03 28.69
N THR A 228 -1.13 1.37 28.55
CA THR A 228 -1.73 1.51 27.21
C THR A 228 -1.15 2.70 26.45
N LYS A 229 -0.66 3.76 27.12
CA LYS A 229 -0.11 4.93 26.44
C LYS A 229 1.30 4.70 25.87
N ASP A 230 2.24 4.23 26.69
CA ASP A 230 3.63 4.06 26.24
C ASP A 230 3.81 2.84 25.32
N ALA A 231 2.90 1.86 25.40
CA ALA A 231 2.87 0.73 24.48
C ALA A 231 2.31 1.09 23.09
N ILE A 232 1.65 2.24 22.93
CA ILE A 232 1.11 2.73 21.65
C ILE A 232 2.08 3.74 20.99
N ASP A 233 2.88 4.49 21.73
CA ASP A 233 3.75 5.54 21.13
C ASP A 233 5.10 5.04 20.57
N SER A 234 5.29 3.73 20.41
CA SER A 234 6.42 3.16 19.66
C SER A 234 5.92 2.25 18.55
N GLU A 235 4.94 2.73 17.78
CA GLU A 235 4.67 2.15 16.48
C GLU A 235 5.99 2.12 15.68
N PRO A 236 6.37 0.98 15.07
CA PRO A 236 7.51 0.96 14.18
C PRO A 236 7.28 2.03 13.12
N ASN A 237 8.13 3.06 13.13
CA ASN A 237 8.00 4.21 12.28
C ASN A 237 7.88 3.74 10.82
N MET A 238 6.66 3.80 10.26
CA MET A 238 6.38 3.37 8.88
C MET A 238 6.71 4.44 7.85
N VAL A 239 7.25 5.60 8.28
CA VAL A 239 7.73 6.67 7.38
C VAL A 239 8.66 6.15 6.27
N PRO A 240 9.54 5.14 6.47
CA PRO A 240 10.35 4.59 5.39
C PRO A 240 9.51 3.91 4.29
N ILE A 241 8.42 3.21 4.65
CA ILE A 241 7.54 2.53 3.70
C ILE A 241 6.71 3.54 2.92
N MET A 242 6.23 4.57 3.62
CA MET A 242 5.46 5.67 3.01
C MET A 242 6.35 6.49 2.05
N GLY A 243 7.60 6.76 2.42
CA GLY A 243 8.59 7.40 1.56
C GLY A 243 8.95 6.55 0.33
N LEU A 244 9.10 5.24 0.50
CA LEU A 244 9.37 4.32 -0.62
C LEU A 244 8.23 4.35 -1.63
N MET A 245 6.96 4.27 -1.19
CA MET A 245 5.80 4.34 -2.09
C MET A 245 5.70 5.69 -2.81
N VAL A 246 5.94 6.79 -2.09
CA VAL A 246 5.87 8.16 -2.64
C VAL A 246 6.98 8.44 -3.66
N VAL A 247 8.14 7.78 -3.57
CA VAL A 247 9.23 7.93 -4.54
C VAL A 247 9.13 6.92 -5.68
N LEU A 248 8.78 5.66 -5.37
CA LEU A 248 8.75 4.57 -6.34
C LEU A 248 7.61 4.74 -7.36
N VAL A 249 6.43 5.20 -6.94
CA VAL A 249 5.28 5.37 -7.85
C VAL A 249 5.55 6.44 -8.91
N PRO A 250 5.99 7.68 -8.57
CA PRO A 250 6.36 8.67 -9.58
C PRO A 250 7.57 8.26 -10.42
N LEU A 251 8.56 7.58 -9.84
CA LEU A 251 9.72 7.08 -10.57
C LEU A 251 9.29 6.07 -11.65
N LEU A 252 8.49 5.06 -11.29
CA LEU A 252 7.96 4.06 -12.22
C LEU A 252 7.10 4.69 -13.31
N LEU A 253 6.25 5.65 -12.94
CA LEU A 253 5.41 6.40 -13.89
C LEU A 253 6.26 7.28 -14.82
N SER A 254 7.39 7.82 -14.35
CA SER A 254 8.29 8.64 -15.16
C SER A 254 9.20 7.82 -16.07
N THR A 255 9.54 6.58 -15.71
CA THR A 255 10.37 5.67 -16.54
C THR A 255 9.56 4.85 -17.54
N SER A 256 8.24 4.83 -17.40
CA SER A 256 7.34 4.20 -18.37
C SER A 256 7.26 5.04 -19.65
N GLU A 257 8.29 4.99 -20.49
CA GLU A 257 8.12 5.34 -21.90
C GLU A 257 7.18 4.30 -22.52
N PHE A 258 6.06 4.75 -23.08
CA PHE A 258 5.15 3.92 -23.85
C PHE A 258 5.92 3.27 -25.00
N VAL A 259 6.09 1.95 -24.94
CA VAL A 259 6.62 1.14 -26.04
C VAL A 259 5.77 1.45 -27.28
N LYS A 260 6.35 2.16 -28.26
CA LYS A 260 5.76 2.25 -29.60
C LYS A 260 5.85 0.86 -30.21
N MET A 261 4.77 0.09 -30.15
CA MET A 261 4.66 -1.18 -30.87
C MET A 261 4.87 -0.91 -32.36
N GLY A 262 6.01 -1.32 -32.89
CA GLY A 262 6.27 -1.33 -34.33
C GLY A 262 5.41 -2.41 -34.97
N SER A 263 4.41 -2.01 -35.75
CA SER A 263 3.67 -2.93 -36.60
C SER A 263 4.54 -3.30 -37.81
N VAL A 264 4.96 -4.57 -37.89
CA VAL A 264 5.49 -5.15 -39.13
C VAL A 264 4.29 -5.59 -39.97
N PRO A 265 4.00 -4.99 -41.14
CA PRO A 265 2.91 -5.44 -41.98
C PRO A 265 3.35 -6.71 -42.73
N ILE A 266 2.95 -7.88 -42.24
CA ILE A 266 3.01 -9.11 -43.02
C ILE A 266 1.86 -9.07 -44.02
N ASN A 267 2.16 -8.82 -45.30
CA ASN A 267 1.24 -9.08 -46.40
C ASN A 267 1.14 -10.59 -46.63
N LEU A 268 0.02 -11.19 -46.29
CA LEU A 268 -0.27 -12.59 -46.66
C LEU A 268 -0.94 -12.65 -48.04
N PRO A 269 -0.59 -13.63 -48.89
CA PRO A 269 -1.25 -13.84 -50.17
C PRO A 269 -2.67 -14.37 -49.97
N GLN A 270 -3.58 -14.00 -50.86
CA GLN A 270 -4.98 -14.47 -50.85
C GLN A 270 -5.02 -16.00 -50.99
N ALA A 271 -5.62 -16.66 -50.01
CA ALA A 271 -5.86 -18.10 -50.04
C ALA A 271 -7.10 -18.40 -50.90
N ALA A 272 -6.90 -19.23 -51.92
CA ALA A 272 -7.95 -19.98 -52.57
C ALA A 272 -8.36 -21.18 -51.70
N ASP A 273 -9.63 -21.53 -51.88
CA ASP A 273 -10.49 -22.54 -51.26
C ASP A 273 -9.84 -23.87 -50.78
N GLY A 274 -10.39 -24.42 -49.69
CA GLY A 274 -10.26 -25.84 -49.34
C GLY A 274 -10.03 -26.20 -47.87
N GLY A 275 -11.09 -26.68 -47.20
CA GLY A 275 -11.02 -27.93 -46.40
C GLY A 275 -10.83 -27.86 -44.88
N GLU A 276 -11.98 -27.89 -44.18
CA GLU A 276 -12.31 -28.61 -42.93
C GLU A 276 -11.38 -28.58 -41.70
N GLY A 277 -11.95 -28.08 -40.59
CA GLY A 277 -11.50 -28.39 -39.23
C GLY A 277 -12.20 -27.58 -38.14
N GLY A 278 -13.27 -28.13 -37.56
CA GLY A 278 -13.77 -27.85 -36.20
C GLY A 278 -14.21 -26.42 -35.88
N SER A 279 -15.51 -26.16 -35.93
CA SER A 279 -16.15 -24.94 -35.43
C SER A 279 -16.03 -24.83 -33.89
N GLN A 280 -14.99 -24.14 -33.42
CA GLN A 280 -15.13 -23.28 -32.25
C GLN A 280 -15.58 -21.91 -32.79
N GLU A 281 -16.79 -21.49 -32.40
CA GLU A 281 -17.27 -20.12 -32.64
C GLU A 281 -16.27 -19.14 -32.01
N GLU A 282 -15.46 -18.52 -32.86
CA GLU A 282 -14.68 -17.34 -32.54
C GLU A 282 -15.68 -16.21 -32.30
N LYS A 283 -16.12 -16.04 -31.04
CA LYS A 283 -17.01 -14.95 -30.64
C LYS A 283 -16.25 -13.65 -30.90
N ALA A 284 -16.71 -12.88 -31.88
CA ALA A 284 -16.12 -11.59 -32.24
C ALA A 284 -15.91 -10.71 -30.99
N PRO A 285 -14.82 -9.93 -30.91
CA PRO A 285 -14.57 -9.07 -29.76
C PRO A 285 -15.75 -8.11 -29.55
N PRO A 286 -16.15 -7.82 -28.29
CA PRO A 286 -17.31 -6.99 -27.99
C PRO A 286 -17.15 -5.60 -28.63
N LYS A 287 -18.17 -5.16 -29.36
CA LYS A 287 -18.19 -3.83 -30.00
C LYS A 287 -18.21 -2.74 -28.92
N MET A 288 -17.10 -2.01 -28.77
CA MET A 288 -16.98 -0.92 -27.80
C MET A 288 -17.57 0.38 -28.36
N LEU A 289 -18.23 1.17 -27.48
CA LEU A 289 -18.87 2.43 -27.87
C LEU A 289 -17.86 3.59 -27.95
N ASN A 290 -16.90 3.68 -27.01
CA ASN A 290 -15.85 4.71 -26.96
C ASN A 290 -16.33 6.11 -27.40
N LEU A 291 -17.36 6.64 -26.72
CA LEU A 291 -18.00 7.91 -27.05
C LEU A 291 -17.26 9.10 -26.37
N GLY A 292 -16.70 9.98 -27.20
CA GLY A 292 -16.07 11.23 -26.83
C GLY A 292 -16.88 12.44 -27.31
N ILE A 293 -17.07 13.44 -26.46
CA ILE A 293 -17.68 14.73 -26.81
C ILE A 293 -16.57 15.78 -26.78
N VAL A 294 -16.30 16.42 -27.91
CA VAL A 294 -15.34 17.52 -28.03
C VAL A 294 -16.10 18.83 -28.12
N ILE A 295 -15.80 19.74 -27.20
CA ILE A 295 -16.41 21.07 -27.15
C ILE A 295 -15.39 22.08 -27.66
N THR A 296 -15.74 22.79 -28.74
CA THR A 296 -14.91 23.85 -29.34
C THR A 296 -15.66 25.17 -29.39
N ALA A 297 -14.95 26.29 -29.60
CA ALA A 297 -15.57 27.61 -29.78
C ALA A 297 -16.53 27.68 -31.00
N LYS A 298 -16.35 26.79 -31.99
CA LYS A 298 -17.16 26.70 -33.22
C LYS A 298 -18.40 25.79 -33.07
N GLY A 299 -18.45 24.91 -32.06
CA GLY A 299 -19.56 23.96 -31.85
C GLY A 299 -19.15 22.70 -31.07
N ILE A 300 -20.07 21.73 -30.99
CA ILE A 300 -19.85 20.44 -30.32
C ILE A 300 -19.69 19.33 -31.38
N SER A 301 -18.63 18.53 -31.24
CA SER A 301 -18.32 17.39 -32.13
C SER A 301 -18.37 16.08 -31.35
N LEU A 302 -18.94 15.04 -31.95
CA LEU A 302 -19.12 13.72 -31.35
C LEU A 302 -18.17 12.72 -32.01
N MET A 303 -17.31 12.10 -31.22
CA MET A 303 -16.38 11.05 -31.67
C MET A 303 -16.86 9.72 -31.11
N SER A 304 -17.17 8.76 -31.96
CA SER A 304 -17.60 7.43 -31.52
C SER A 304 -16.90 6.36 -32.32
N SER A 305 -16.26 5.40 -31.65
CA SER A 305 -15.69 4.23 -32.31
C SER A 305 -16.77 3.31 -32.90
N TYR A 306 -18.02 3.46 -32.46
CA TYR A 306 -19.15 2.65 -32.91
C TYR A 306 -19.64 3.03 -34.32
N ASP A 307 -19.57 4.31 -34.70
CA ASP A 307 -19.90 4.75 -36.07
C ASP A 307 -18.79 4.41 -37.08
N ASP A 308 -17.56 4.23 -36.61
CA ASP A 308 -16.36 4.03 -37.44
C ASP A 308 -16.31 2.65 -38.12
N ALA A 309 -17.15 1.70 -37.66
CA ALA A 309 -17.31 0.40 -38.32
C ALA A 309 -18.15 0.47 -39.62
N THR A 310 -18.89 1.56 -39.86
CA THR A 310 -19.75 1.70 -41.05
C THR A 310 -19.34 2.83 -41.99
N LYS A 311 -18.35 3.65 -41.63
CA LYS A 311 -17.84 4.77 -42.44
C LYS A 311 -16.33 4.74 -42.65
N LYS A 312 -15.78 3.58 -43.01
CA LYS A 312 -14.50 3.56 -43.74
C LYS A 312 -14.73 3.97 -45.19
N SER A 313 -14.75 5.28 -45.44
CA SER A 313 -14.30 5.85 -46.71
C SER A 313 -13.94 7.32 -46.55
N ALA A 314 -12.62 7.55 -46.46
CA ALA A 314 -11.90 8.73 -46.94
C ALA A 314 -12.21 10.11 -46.36
N ALA A 315 -11.27 10.64 -45.57
CA ALA A 315 -10.79 12.02 -45.75
C ALA A 315 -9.27 12.08 -45.43
N PRO A 316 -8.42 12.59 -46.34
CA PRO A 316 -6.99 12.79 -46.09
C PRO A 316 -6.74 13.95 -45.11
N GLU A 317 -5.54 13.94 -44.53
CA GLU A 317 -5.00 14.99 -43.65
C GLU A 317 -5.28 16.41 -44.18
N GLY A 318 -5.87 17.27 -43.34
CA GLY A 318 -5.90 18.72 -43.56
C GLY A 318 -7.26 19.41 -43.77
N GLN A 319 -8.40 18.80 -43.41
CA GLN A 319 -9.72 19.45 -43.51
C GLN A 319 -10.35 19.63 -42.11
N GLU A 320 -10.60 20.88 -41.70
CA GLU A 320 -11.37 21.18 -40.48
C GLU A 320 -12.77 20.55 -40.62
N THR A 321 -13.03 19.47 -39.88
CA THR A 321 -14.36 18.86 -39.80
C THR A 321 -15.31 19.86 -39.17
N LEU A 322 -16.37 20.25 -39.90
CA LEU A 322 -17.43 21.09 -39.33
C LEU A 322 -18.03 20.39 -38.10
N PRO A 323 -18.35 21.14 -37.02
CA PRO A 323 -18.90 20.55 -35.81
C PRO A 323 -20.27 19.93 -36.08
N ASP A 324 -20.53 18.78 -35.44
CA ASP A 324 -21.81 18.07 -35.58
C ASP A 324 -23.00 18.93 -35.13
N ILE A 325 -22.79 19.85 -34.20
CA ILE A 325 -23.80 20.80 -33.73
C ILE A 325 -23.20 22.21 -33.79
N PRO A 326 -23.62 23.05 -34.75
CA PRO A 326 -23.17 24.43 -34.84
C PRO A 326 -23.82 25.30 -33.76
N VAL A 327 -23.11 26.32 -33.31
CA VAL A 327 -23.58 27.26 -32.28
C VAL A 327 -24.60 28.24 -32.89
N LEU A 328 -25.79 28.41 -32.29
CA LEU A 328 -26.80 29.36 -32.81
C LEU A 328 -26.43 30.84 -32.57
N THR A 329 -25.69 31.15 -31.49
CA THR A 329 -25.21 32.50 -31.13
C THR A 329 -23.82 32.40 -30.49
N PRO A 330 -22.82 33.24 -30.83
CA PRO A 330 -21.45 33.12 -30.30
C PRO A 330 -21.45 33.01 -28.76
N GLY A 331 -20.98 31.86 -28.25
CA GLY A 331 -20.88 31.58 -26.80
C GLY A 331 -22.06 30.82 -26.16
N VAL A 332 -23.15 30.54 -26.90
CA VAL A 332 -24.30 29.76 -26.38
C VAL A 332 -24.44 28.45 -27.14
N GLN A 333 -24.01 27.35 -26.50
CA GLN A 333 -24.08 26.00 -27.05
C GLN A 333 -25.52 25.46 -27.01
N ASP A 334 -25.91 24.71 -28.04
CA ASP A 334 -27.23 24.07 -28.13
C ASP A 334 -27.20 22.71 -27.42
N PHE A 335 -27.61 22.73 -26.15
CA PHE A 335 -27.65 21.55 -25.30
C PHE A 335 -28.80 20.60 -25.63
N GLU A 336 -29.90 21.10 -26.21
CA GLU A 336 -31.07 20.30 -26.55
C GLU A 336 -30.82 19.47 -27.81
N ALA A 337 -30.15 20.06 -28.81
CA ALA A 337 -29.69 19.34 -29.99
C ALA A 337 -28.65 18.25 -29.64
N LEU A 338 -27.77 18.53 -28.67
CA LEU A 338 -26.81 17.54 -28.16
C LEU A 338 -27.52 16.37 -27.48
N ASN A 339 -28.45 16.67 -26.59
CA ASN A 339 -29.22 15.68 -25.85
C ASN A 339 -29.98 14.73 -26.79
N LYS A 340 -30.62 15.28 -27.83
CA LYS A 340 -31.32 14.50 -28.86
C LYS A 340 -30.39 13.61 -29.68
N LYS A 341 -29.21 14.11 -30.09
CA LYS A 341 -28.22 13.28 -30.81
C LYS A 341 -27.63 12.15 -29.96
N LEU A 342 -27.39 12.42 -28.68
CA LEU A 342 -26.92 11.41 -27.73
C LEU A 342 -28.00 10.33 -27.49
N ALA A 343 -29.27 10.73 -27.43
CA ALA A 343 -30.41 9.82 -27.34
C ALA A 343 -30.54 8.94 -28.59
N ASP A 344 -30.41 9.50 -29.79
CA ASP A 344 -30.44 8.73 -31.04
C ASP A 344 -29.30 7.70 -31.11
N MET A 345 -28.08 8.07 -30.67
CA MET A 345 -26.97 7.13 -30.61
C MET A 345 -27.21 6.02 -29.59
N LYS A 346 -27.69 6.36 -28.39
CA LYS A 346 -27.99 5.37 -27.36
C LYS A 346 -29.15 4.44 -27.77
N LEU A 347 -30.14 4.94 -28.52
CA LEU A 347 -31.23 4.14 -29.05
C LEU A 347 -30.75 3.05 -30.01
N ARG A 348 -29.78 3.37 -30.88
CA ARG A 348 -29.18 2.37 -31.79
C ARG A 348 -28.41 1.30 -31.03
N VAL A 349 -27.63 1.70 -30.03
CA VAL A 349 -26.88 0.77 -29.17
C VAL A 349 -27.82 -0.16 -28.41
N LEU A 350 -28.90 0.37 -27.83
CA LEU A 350 -29.91 -0.44 -27.15
C LEU A 350 -30.61 -1.40 -28.13
N GLY A 351 -30.92 -0.95 -29.35
CA GLY A 351 -31.48 -1.81 -30.39
C GLY A 351 -30.58 -3.00 -30.72
N ASP A 352 -29.27 -2.77 -30.89
CA ASP A 352 -28.30 -3.85 -31.12
C ASP A 352 -28.22 -4.84 -29.93
N LEU A 353 -28.30 -4.33 -28.69
CA LEU A 353 -28.23 -5.16 -27.48
C LEU A 353 -29.47 -6.06 -27.31
N ILE A 354 -30.64 -5.58 -27.72
CA ILE A 354 -31.92 -6.32 -27.66
C ILE A 354 -32.15 -7.12 -28.97
N GLY A 355 -31.24 -7.01 -29.95
CA GLY A 355 -31.37 -7.67 -31.25
C GLY A 355 -32.46 -7.08 -32.17
N GLN A 356 -32.95 -5.88 -31.89
CA GLN A 356 -33.92 -5.16 -32.71
C GLN A 356 -33.24 -4.12 -33.62
N LYS A 357 -33.25 -4.37 -34.94
CA LYS A 357 -32.81 -3.38 -35.94
C LYS A 357 -33.82 -2.21 -35.98
N ASN A 358 -33.44 -1.06 -35.43
CA ASN A 358 -34.19 0.20 -35.30
C ASN A 358 -35.43 0.15 -34.37
N PRO A 359 -35.26 0.42 -33.07
CA PRO A 359 -36.38 0.66 -32.15
C PRO A 359 -37.09 1.97 -32.49
N LYS A 360 -38.43 1.98 -32.41
CA LYS A 360 -39.26 3.17 -32.74
C LYS A 360 -39.43 4.18 -31.60
N SER A 361 -39.18 3.78 -30.35
CA SER A 361 -39.34 4.63 -29.15
C SER A 361 -38.20 4.34 -28.17
N PHE A 362 -37.67 5.41 -27.55
CA PHE A 362 -36.56 5.30 -26.60
C PHE A 362 -36.98 4.60 -25.31
N GLY A 363 -38.12 4.99 -24.73
CA GLY A 363 -38.63 4.37 -23.50
C GLY A 363 -38.85 2.86 -23.63
N ALA A 364 -39.47 2.42 -24.74
CA ALA A 364 -39.73 1.00 -24.97
C ALA A 364 -38.43 0.17 -25.08
N ALA A 365 -37.42 0.69 -25.80
CA ALA A 365 -36.12 0.04 -25.91
C ALA A 365 -35.38 0.02 -24.57
N TYR A 366 -35.44 1.11 -23.81
CA TYR A 366 -34.79 1.21 -22.50
C TYR A 366 -35.38 0.21 -21.49
N HIS A 367 -36.70 0.08 -21.41
CA HIS A 367 -37.35 -0.88 -20.52
C HIS A 367 -37.11 -2.34 -20.93
N ALA A 368 -37.11 -2.64 -22.24
CA ALA A 368 -36.80 -3.97 -22.73
C ALA A 368 -35.37 -4.38 -22.39
N TRP A 369 -34.39 -3.49 -22.60
CA TRP A 369 -33.01 -3.72 -22.16
C TRP A 369 -32.87 -3.82 -20.64
N ALA A 370 -33.53 -2.95 -19.87
CA ALA A 370 -33.45 -2.97 -18.41
C ALA A 370 -34.00 -4.26 -17.80
N ALA A 371 -35.02 -4.87 -18.43
CA ALA A 371 -35.55 -6.17 -18.03
C ALA A 371 -34.61 -7.35 -18.36
N GLU A 372 -33.74 -7.18 -19.36
CA GLU A 372 -32.79 -8.20 -19.84
C GLU A 372 -31.40 -8.07 -19.18
N ALA A 373 -31.07 -6.88 -18.68
CA ALA A 373 -29.83 -6.57 -17.96
C ALA A 373 -29.65 -7.31 -16.62
N GLU A 374 -30.73 -7.82 -16.00
CA GLU A 374 -30.61 -8.71 -14.83
C GLU A 374 -30.07 -10.11 -15.18
N LYS A 375 -29.96 -10.47 -16.47
CA LYS A 375 -29.63 -11.84 -16.91
C LYS A 375 -28.39 -11.96 -17.81
N THR A 376 -27.66 -10.88 -18.08
CA THR A 376 -26.47 -10.93 -18.96
C THR A 376 -25.17 -10.97 -18.14
N ASP A 377 -24.35 -11.99 -18.41
CA ASP A 377 -23.06 -12.22 -17.77
C ASP A 377 -22.19 -10.95 -17.77
N PHE A 378 -21.55 -10.73 -16.62
CA PHE A 378 -20.96 -9.49 -16.10
C PHE A 378 -19.83 -8.83 -16.94
N TYR A 379 -19.57 -9.27 -18.18
CA TYR A 379 -18.34 -8.94 -18.91
C TYR A 379 -18.46 -8.39 -20.34
N ASP A 380 -19.63 -8.39 -21.00
CA ASP A 380 -19.62 -8.12 -22.46
C ASP A 380 -19.66 -6.62 -22.85
N TYR A 381 -20.22 -5.70 -22.04
CA TYR A 381 -20.32 -4.28 -22.43
C TYR A 381 -20.28 -3.31 -21.23
N LYS A 382 -19.09 -2.98 -20.69
CA LYS A 382 -18.96 -1.98 -19.61
C LYS A 382 -19.02 -0.51 -20.08
N ASP A 383 -18.90 -0.27 -21.38
CA ASP A 383 -18.60 1.08 -21.92
C ASP A 383 -19.83 1.90 -22.38
N HIS A 384 -21.01 1.29 -22.46
CA HIS A 384 -22.27 1.98 -22.79
C HIS A 384 -22.76 3.01 -21.75
N TYR A 385 -22.11 3.09 -20.57
CA TYR A 385 -22.44 4.07 -19.54
C TYR A 385 -21.50 5.27 -19.50
N ASN A 386 -20.40 5.21 -20.24
CA ASN A 386 -19.28 6.13 -20.11
C ASN A 386 -19.26 7.12 -21.27
N VAL A 387 -19.09 8.40 -20.93
CA VAL A 387 -18.79 9.45 -21.91
C VAL A 387 -17.57 10.24 -21.43
N LYS A 388 -16.64 10.48 -22.35
CA LYS A 388 -15.48 11.34 -22.10
C LYS A 388 -15.68 12.69 -22.75
N ILE A 389 -15.65 13.75 -21.97
CA ILE A 389 -15.81 15.13 -22.46
C ILE A 389 -14.45 15.80 -22.50
N LEU A 390 -14.11 16.36 -23.67
CA LEU A 390 -12.91 17.14 -23.92
C LEU A 390 -13.32 18.58 -24.26
N ALA A 391 -12.75 19.57 -23.57
CA ALA A 391 -13.04 20.97 -23.81
C ALA A 391 -11.76 21.77 -24.12
N GLU A 392 -11.88 22.74 -25.02
CA GLU A 392 -10.84 23.75 -25.28
C GLU A 392 -10.68 24.72 -24.10
N ASN A 393 -9.46 25.21 -23.88
CA ASN A 393 -9.11 26.09 -22.76
C ASN A 393 -9.92 27.41 -22.69
N ALA A 394 -10.53 27.84 -23.79
CA ALA A 394 -11.31 29.08 -23.87
C ALA A 394 -12.78 28.93 -23.44
N ILE A 395 -13.22 27.73 -23.06
CA ILE A 395 -14.63 27.43 -22.74
C ILE A 395 -14.90 27.58 -21.25
N SER A 396 -16.00 28.24 -20.89
CA SER A 396 -16.35 28.44 -19.48
C SER A 396 -16.69 27.10 -18.80
N TYR A 397 -16.25 26.95 -17.56
CA TYR A 397 -16.55 25.75 -16.76
C TYR A 397 -18.06 25.49 -16.64
N GLN A 398 -18.88 26.55 -16.59
CA GLN A 398 -20.34 26.43 -16.57
C GLN A 398 -20.92 25.80 -17.83
N ALA A 399 -20.34 26.07 -19.00
CA ALA A 399 -20.76 25.43 -20.25
C ALA A 399 -20.43 23.94 -20.23
N VAL A 400 -19.25 23.55 -19.74
CA VAL A 400 -18.85 22.15 -19.60
C VAL A 400 -19.78 21.39 -18.66
N VAL A 401 -20.14 21.97 -17.52
CA VAL A 401 -21.11 21.36 -16.57
C VAL A 401 -22.48 21.17 -17.22
N ARG A 402 -22.97 22.14 -18.02
CA ARG A 402 -24.25 21.98 -18.74
C ARG A 402 -24.20 20.90 -19.81
N VAL A 403 -23.07 20.71 -20.48
CA VAL A 403 -22.86 19.57 -21.39
C VAL A 403 -22.87 18.25 -20.62
N MET A 404 -22.25 18.19 -19.43
CA MET A 404 -22.28 17.00 -18.58
C MET A 404 -23.71 16.65 -18.15
N ASP A 405 -24.48 17.65 -17.73
CA ASP A 405 -25.87 17.42 -17.30
C ASP A 405 -26.77 17.03 -18.49
N ALA A 406 -26.57 17.63 -19.66
CA ALA A 406 -27.24 17.23 -20.90
C ALA A 406 -26.84 15.83 -21.39
N ALA A 407 -25.65 15.32 -21.05
CA ALA A 407 -25.24 13.96 -21.40
C ALA A 407 -25.78 12.86 -20.45
N ARG A 408 -26.26 13.24 -19.26
CA ARG A 408 -26.66 12.29 -18.22
C ARG A 408 -28.10 11.80 -18.34
N LYS A 409 -29.03 12.66 -18.77
CA LYS A 409 -30.47 12.36 -18.74
C LYS A 409 -31.15 12.77 -20.04
N TYR A 410 -32.09 11.95 -20.51
CA TYR A 410 -32.98 12.26 -21.63
C TYR A 410 -34.41 12.35 -21.10
N THR A 411 -35.16 13.35 -21.55
CA THR A 411 -36.59 13.42 -21.29
C THR A 411 -37.32 13.21 -22.61
N ASP A 412 -38.09 12.12 -22.71
CA ASP A 412 -38.86 11.82 -23.92
C ASP A 412 -40.16 12.66 -23.94
N THR A 413 -40.87 12.62 -25.06
CA THR A 413 -42.11 13.36 -25.36
C THR A 413 -43.22 13.09 -24.31
N ASP A 414 -43.17 11.94 -23.64
CA ASP A 414 -44.08 11.52 -22.56
C ASP A 414 -43.72 12.08 -21.16
N ARG A 415 -42.72 12.98 -21.07
CA ARG A 415 -42.19 13.58 -19.82
C ARG A 415 -41.56 12.61 -18.82
N GLU A 416 -41.24 11.39 -19.24
CA GLU A 416 -40.45 10.46 -18.41
C GLU A 416 -38.94 10.73 -18.58
N GLU A 417 -38.21 10.68 -17.46
CA GLU A 417 -36.74 10.85 -17.44
C GLU A 417 -36.03 9.50 -17.54
N TYR A 418 -35.16 9.36 -18.54
CA TYR A 418 -34.32 8.19 -18.74
C TYR A 418 -32.83 8.52 -18.56
N LEU A 419 -32.06 7.56 -18.04
CA LEU A 419 -30.61 7.71 -17.87
C LEU A 419 -29.89 7.44 -19.19
N LEU A 420 -29.16 8.45 -19.68
CA LEU A 420 -28.32 8.40 -20.88
C LEU A 420 -26.93 7.86 -20.54
N PHE A 421 -26.01 8.68 -20.03
CA PHE A 421 -24.67 8.24 -19.67
C PHE A 421 -24.37 8.69 -18.23
N PRO A 422 -24.56 7.80 -17.23
CA PRO A 422 -24.44 8.19 -15.82
C PRO A 422 -22.98 8.48 -15.42
N VAL A 423 -22.01 7.89 -16.10
CA VAL A 423 -20.58 8.04 -15.81
C VAL A 423 -19.96 8.99 -16.84
N VAL A 424 -19.80 10.25 -16.45
CA VAL A 424 -19.21 11.28 -17.30
C VAL A 424 -17.83 11.66 -16.76
N SER A 425 -16.79 11.49 -17.58
CA SER A 425 -15.41 11.81 -17.25
C SER A 425 -14.93 13.02 -18.03
N MET A 426 -14.17 13.92 -17.37
CA MET A 426 -13.67 15.15 -17.97
C MET A 426 -12.18 15.02 -18.31
N GLY A 427 -11.80 15.46 -19.50
CA GLY A 427 -10.41 15.66 -19.89
C GLY A 427 -10.23 17.06 -20.49
N VAL A 428 -9.01 17.59 -20.38
CA VAL A 428 -8.64 18.88 -20.99
C VAL A 428 -7.85 18.58 -22.26
N MET A 429 -8.23 19.21 -23.38
CA MET A 429 -7.36 19.21 -24.56
C MET A 429 -6.16 20.11 -24.27
N ARG A 430 -4.95 19.54 -24.30
CA ARG A 430 -3.70 20.31 -24.20
C ARG A 430 -3.23 20.75 -25.56
#